data_AF-A0AAW1K5Q5-F1
#
_entry.id   AF-A0AAW1K5Q5-F1
#
_cell.length_a   1.000
_cell.length_b   1.000
_cell.length_c   1.000
_cell.angle_alpha   90.00
_cell.angle_beta   90.00
_cell.angle_gamma   90.00
#
_symmetry.space_group_name_H-M   'P 1'
#
loop_
_entity.id
_entity.type
_entity.pdbx_description
1 polymer ?
#
loop_
_entity_poly.entity_id
_entity_poly.type
_entity_poly.pdbx_seq_one_letter_code
_entity_poly.pdbx_strand_id
1 'polypeptide(L)'
;MKIGLLLLSVSDNYLEDIGECEQAKNAWSILEDIHTKFGLLHTVMLIKEMVTITKTDDLPMQEYLGKIQDINRKINKVGIEFPDNLLSKVIIRREETKKR
;
A
#
# COMPACT_ATOMS: atom_id res chain seq x y z
N MET A 1 -18.38 -10.88 -17.13
CA MET A 1 -17.13 -10.22 -16.66
C MET A 1 -15.97 -10.90 -17.39
N LYS A 2 -15.23 -10.18 -18.23
CA LYS A 2 -14.28 -10.77 -19.20
C LYS A 2 -13.00 -11.22 -18.51
N ILE A 3 -12.69 -12.53 -18.57
CA ILE A 3 -11.40 -13.13 -18.15
C ILE A 3 -10.18 -12.35 -18.70
N GLY A 4 -10.32 -11.70 -19.87
CA GLY A 4 -9.28 -10.85 -20.45
C GLY A 4 -8.85 -9.65 -19.62
N LEU A 5 -9.68 -9.13 -18.70
CA LEU A 5 -9.26 -8.05 -17.79
C LEU A 5 -8.37 -8.55 -16.64
N LEU A 6 -8.56 -9.80 -16.21
CA LEU A 6 -7.73 -10.43 -15.17
C LEU A 6 -6.32 -10.73 -15.72
N LEU A 7 -6.23 -11.22 -16.96
CA LEU A 7 -4.98 -11.44 -17.68
C LEU A 7 -4.12 -10.17 -17.83
N LEU A 8 -4.75 -9.00 -17.98
CA LEU A 8 -4.05 -7.71 -18.06
C LEU A 8 -3.58 -7.16 -16.71
N SER A 9 -4.08 -7.71 -15.60
CA SER A 9 -3.77 -7.25 -14.24
C SER A 9 -2.73 -8.11 -13.52
N VAL A 10 -2.36 -9.25 -14.11
CA VAL A 10 -1.48 -10.26 -13.51
C VAL A 10 -0.17 -10.28 -14.28
N SER A 11 0.94 -10.20 -13.55
CA SER A 11 2.29 -10.29 -14.13
C SER A 11 2.47 -11.60 -14.90
N ASP A 12 3.22 -11.56 -16.02
CA ASP A 12 3.48 -12.72 -16.88
C ASP A 12 3.99 -13.95 -16.09
N ASN A 13 4.72 -13.71 -15.00
CA ASN A 13 5.24 -14.76 -14.10
C ASN A 13 4.17 -15.63 -13.43
N TYR A 14 2.92 -15.17 -13.36
CA TYR A 14 1.82 -15.93 -12.77
C TYR A 14 0.83 -16.46 -13.82
N LEU A 15 1.04 -16.13 -15.10
CA LEU A 15 0.20 -16.64 -16.18
C LEU A 15 0.44 -18.12 -16.44
N GLU A 16 1.64 -18.62 -16.18
CA GLU A 16 1.98 -20.04 -16.25
C GLU A 16 1.21 -20.83 -15.18
N ASP A 17 1.29 -20.39 -13.91
CA ASP A 17 0.56 -21.00 -12.78
C ASP A 17 -0.97 -21.02 -12.99
N ILE A 18 -1.53 -19.97 -13.60
CA ILE A 18 -2.96 -19.89 -13.93
C ILE A 18 -3.29 -20.76 -15.15
N GLY A 19 -2.38 -20.86 -16.12
CA GLY A 19 -2.53 -21.68 -17.33
C GLY A 19 -2.50 -23.18 -17.07
N GLU A 20 -1.81 -23.62 -16.01
CA GLU A 20 -1.76 -25.03 -15.57
C GLU A 20 -3.00 -25.45 -14.75
N CYS A 21 -3.90 -24.53 -14.42
CA CYS A 21 -5.11 -24.86 -13.66
C CYS A 21 -6.17 -25.58 -14.50
N GLU A 22 -6.38 -26.87 -14.25
CA GLU A 22 -7.46 -27.66 -14.88
C GLU A 22 -8.86 -27.24 -14.43
N GLN A 23 -8.98 -26.65 -13.23
CA GLN A 23 -10.25 -26.24 -12.65
C GLN A 23 -10.29 -24.72 -12.45
N ALA A 24 -11.41 -24.10 -12.85
CA ALA A 24 -11.65 -22.67 -12.66
C ALA A 24 -11.50 -22.24 -11.20
N LYS A 25 -11.88 -23.11 -10.24
CA LYS A 25 -11.73 -22.85 -8.81
C LYS A 25 -10.26 -22.61 -8.41
N ASN A 26 -9.33 -23.38 -8.97
CA ASN A 26 -7.91 -23.27 -8.65
C ASN A 26 -7.33 -21.97 -9.21
N ALA A 27 -7.71 -21.61 -10.45
CA ALA A 27 -7.33 -20.33 -11.05
C ALA A 27 -7.84 -19.13 -10.22
N TRP A 28 -9.08 -19.18 -9.72
CA TRP A 28 -9.61 -18.14 -8.82
C TRP A 28 -8.85 -18.04 -7.51
N SER A 29 -8.48 -19.19 -6.90
CA SER A 29 -7.68 -19.19 -5.67
C SER A 29 -6.30 -18.59 -5.87
N ILE A 30 -5.64 -18.89 -7.00
CA ILE A 30 -4.32 -18.31 -7.33
C ILE A 30 -4.44 -16.80 -7.56
N LEU A 31 -5.47 -16.35 -8.26
CA LEU A 31 -5.74 -14.93 -8.46
C LEU A 31 -5.99 -14.19 -7.13
N GLU A 32 -6.74 -14.79 -6.22
CA GLU A 32 -6.99 -14.24 -4.88
C GLU A 32 -5.69 -14.13 -4.06
N ASP A 33 -4.85 -15.16 -4.09
CA ASP A 33 -3.54 -15.17 -3.43
C ASP A 33 -2.60 -14.10 -3.99
N ILE A 34 -2.53 -13.98 -5.32
CA ILE A 34 -1.71 -12.98 -6.01
C ILE A 34 -2.19 -11.58 -5.61
N HIS A 35 -3.49 -11.31 -5.74
CA HIS A 35 -4.06 -10.01 -5.44
C HIS A 35 -3.89 -9.65 -3.95
N THR A 36 -4.00 -10.62 -3.05
CA THR A 36 -3.77 -10.43 -1.61
C THR A 36 -2.30 -10.10 -1.33
N LYS A 37 -1.34 -10.82 -1.93
CA LYS A 37 0.09 -10.52 -1.80
C LYS A 37 0.45 -9.14 -2.33
N PHE A 38 -0.09 -8.75 -3.48
CA PHE A 38 0.08 -7.40 -4.04
C PHE A 38 -0.55 -6.33 -3.14
N GLY A 39 -1.73 -6.58 -2.56
CA GLY A 39 -2.37 -5.70 -1.58
C GLY A 39 -1.50 -5.48 -0.33
N LEU A 40 -0.90 -6.55 0.20
CA LEU A 40 0.00 -6.48 1.34
C LEU A 40 1.30 -5.72 1.01
N LEU A 41 1.95 -6.03 -0.12
CA LEU A 41 3.15 -5.32 -0.56
C LEU A 41 2.88 -3.83 -0.79
N HIS A 42 1.76 -3.51 -1.45
CA HIS A 42 1.33 -2.13 -1.66
C HIS A 42 1.12 -1.40 -0.34
N THR A 43 0.47 -2.04 0.63
CA THR A 43 0.31 -1.49 1.98
C THR A 43 1.66 -1.21 2.64
N VAL A 44 2.59 -2.16 2.59
CA VAL A 44 3.94 -2.00 3.17
C VAL A 44 4.67 -0.82 2.52
N MET A 45 4.54 -0.65 1.21
CA MET A 45 5.10 0.52 0.51
C MET A 45 4.48 1.83 0.98
N LEU A 46 3.16 1.89 1.17
CA LEU A 46 2.47 3.09 1.69
C LEU A 46 2.92 3.42 3.12
N ILE A 47 3.07 2.42 3.99
CA ILE A 47 3.59 2.62 5.35
C ILE A 47 5.02 3.14 5.29
N LYS A 48 5.87 2.56 4.42
CA LYS A 48 7.24 3.03 4.20
C LYS A 48 7.26 4.48 3.73
N GLU A 49 6.40 4.85 2.79
CA GLU A 49 6.28 6.21 2.28
C GLU A 49 5.90 7.17 3.42
N MET A 50 4.88 6.82 4.20
CA MET A 50 4.42 7.63 5.35
C MET A 50 5.54 7.91 6.35
N VAL A 51 6.32 6.88 6.72
CA VAL A 51 7.42 7.07 7.69
C VAL A 51 8.64 7.74 7.09
N THR A 52 8.76 7.81 5.77
CA THR A 52 9.87 8.46 5.05
C THR A 52 9.60 9.95 4.78
N ILE A 53 8.33 10.38 4.74
CA ILE A 53 7.99 11.81 4.63
C ILE A 53 8.63 12.56 5.80
N THR A 54 9.58 13.42 5.44
CA THR A 54 10.31 14.26 6.38
C THR A 54 9.89 15.70 6.16
N LYS A 55 9.56 16.41 7.24
CA LYS A 55 9.30 17.85 7.16
C LYS A 55 10.61 18.55 6.88
N THR A 56 10.76 19.13 5.70
CA THR A 56 11.88 20.02 5.36
C THR A 56 11.54 21.46 5.75
N ASP A 57 12.52 22.37 5.81
CA ASP A 57 12.30 23.76 6.29
C ASP A 57 11.47 24.59 5.31
N ASP A 58 11.56 24.24 4.03
CA ASP A 58 10.80 24.80 2.91
C ASP A 58 9.37 24.26 2.81
N LEU A 59 9.03 23.18 3.55
CA LEU A 59 7.71 22.56 3.48
C LEU A 59 6.78 23.11 4.59
N PRO A 60 5.69 23.82 4.23
CA PRO A 60 4.70 24.28 5.18
C PRO A 60 4.13 23.11 6.00
N MET A 61 3.85 23.35 7.28
CA MET A 61 3.30 22.32 8.17
C MET A 61 2.00 21.72 7.64
N GLN A 62 1.13 22.55 7.07
CA GLN A 62 -0.14 22.09 6.48
C GLN A 62 0.09 21.15 5.30
N GLU A 63 1.07 21.43 4.44
CA GLU A 63 1.40 20.57 3.29
C GLU A 63 2.02 19.24 3.76
N TYR A 64 2.88 19.28 4.77
CA TYR A 64 3.46 18.09 5.39
C TYR A 64 2.37 17.17 5.97
N LEU A 65 1.44 17.73 6.76
CA LEU A 65 0.32 16.98 7.33
C LEU A 65 -0.62 16.45 6.24
N GLY A 66 -0.87 17.25 5.20
CA GLY A 66 -1.66 16.83 4.03
C GLY A 66 -1.09 15.58 3.35
N LYS A 67 0.23 15.54 3.14
CA LYS A 67 0.91 14.36 2.56
C LYS A 67 0.74 13.11 3.43
N ILE A 68 0.85 13.24 4.76
CA ILE A 68 0.66 12.13 5.69
C ILE A 68 -0.80 11.64 5.69
N GLN A 69 -1.77 12.57 5.72
CA GLN A 69 -3.19 12.26 5.69
C GLN A 69 -3.61 11.58 4.38
N ASP A 70 -3.03 12.01 3.25
CA ASP A 70 -3.30 11.39 1.95
C ASP A 70 -2.83 9.93 1.90
N ILE A 71 -1.67 9.62 2.47
CA ILE A 71 -1.20 8.23 2.57
C ILE A 71 -2.05 7.44 3.55
N ASN A 72 -2.42 8.02 4.70
CA ASN A 72 -3.31 7.37 5.65
C ASN A 72 -4.66 6.99 5.00
N ARG A 73 -5.21 7.89 4.19
CA ARG A 73 -6.42 7.62 3.39
C ARG A 73 -6.23 6.48 2.39
N LYS A 74 -5.06 6.36 1.75
CA LYS A 74 -4.74 5.24 0.85
C LYS A 74 -4.67 3.91 1.60
N ILE A 75 -4.05 3.89 2.79
CA ILE A 75 -3.97 2.69 3.65
C ILE A 75 -5.36 2.27 4.13
N ASN A 76 -6.18 3.21 4.60
CA ASN A 76 -7.56 2.94 5.02
C ASN A 76 -8.43 2.36 3.89
N LYS A 77 -8.21 2.76 2.63
CA LYS A 77 -8.90 2.18 1.46
C LYS A 77 -8.56 0.71 1.21
N VAL A 78 -7.40 0.24 1.68
CA VAL A 78 -6.99 -1.17 1.61
C VAL A 78 -7.54 -1.96 2.80
N GLY A 79 -8.32 -1.32 3.68
CA GLY A 79 -8.98 -1.96 4.83
C GLY A 79 -8.11 -2.03 6.08
N ILE A 80 -7.00 -1.29 6.12
CA ILE A 80 -6.11 -1.23 7.28
C ILE A 80 -6.29 0.12 7.95
N GLU A 81 -6.75 0.10 9.20
CA GLU A 81 -6.86 1.31 10.01
C GLU A 81 -5.52 1.59 10.67
N PHE A 82 -4.95 2.76 10.40
CA PHE A 82 -3.75 3.23 11.09
C PHE A 82 -4.16 4.07 12.30
N PRO A 83 -3.95 3.59 13.53
CA PRO A 83 -4.48 4.29 14.71
C PRO A 83 -3.78 5.63 14.96
N ASP A 84 -4.55 6.61 15.42
CA ASP A 84 -4.12 8.01 15.60
C ASP A 84 -2.90 8.17 16.52
N ASN A 85 -2.75 7.27 17.50
CA ASN A 85 -1.61 7.25 18.41
C ASN A 85 -0.29 6.86 17.71
N LEU A 86 -0.33 6.10 16.62
CA LEU A 86 0.83 5.78 15.79
C LEU A 86 1.10 6.91 14.80
N LEU A 87 0.04 7.48 14.22
CA LEU A 87 0.15 8.62 13.31
C LEU A 87 0.83 9.82 13.99
N SER A 88 0.38 10.16 15.21
CA SER A 88 0.99 11.20 16.03
C SER A 88 2.46 10.92 16.36
N LYS A 89 2.83 9.67 16.65
CA LYS A 89 4.24 9.29 16.87
C LYS A 89 5.10 9.47 15.62
N VAL A 90 4.57 9.17 14.43
CA VAL A 90 5.29 9.39 13.16
C VAL A 90 5.56 10.89 12.95
N ILE A 91 4.57 11.75 13.23
CA ILE A 91 4.70 13.20 13.12
C ILE A 91 5.72 13.74 14.14
N ILE A 92 5.58 13.37 15.42
CA ILE A 92 6.42 13.88 16.52
C ILE A 92 7.88 13.44 16.37
N ARG A 93 8.13 12.17 16.07
CA ARG A 93 9.49 11.62 15.94
C ARG A 93 10.32 12.35 14.89
N ARG A 94 9.69 12.95 13.88
CA ARG A 94 10.37 13.64 12.78
C ARG A 94 10.64 15.12 13.05
N GLU A 95 9.88 15.75 13.95
CA GLU A 95 10.20 17.08 14.50
C GLU A 95 11.44 17.01 15.42
N GLU A 96 11.59 15.94 16.21
CA GLU A 96 12.71 15.78 17.15
C GLU A 96 14.06 15.54 16.46
N THR A 97 14.07 14.89 15.29
CA THR A 97 15.31 14.67 14.51
C THR A 97 15.94 15.95 13.94
N LYS A 98 15.24 17.09 13.94
CA LYS A 98 15.81 18.39 13.55
C LYS A 98 16.45 19.16 14.70
N LYS A 99 16.20 18.78 15.95
CA LYS A 99 16.71 19.49 17.15
C LYS A 99 18.04 18.95 17.67
N ARG A 100 18.67 18.00 16.99
CA ARG A 100 19.98 17.43 17.35
C ARG A 100 21.02 17.73 16.29
#